data_AF-A0A9D6LUH0-F1
#
_entry.id   AF-A0A9D6LUH0-F1
#
_cell.length_a   1.000
_cell.length_b   1.000
_cell.length_c   1.000
_cell.angle_alpha   90.00
_cell.angle_beta   90.00
_cell.angle_gamma   90.00
#
_symmetry.space_group_name_H-M   'P 1'
#
loop_
_entity.id
_entity.type
_entity.pdbx_description
1 polymer ?
#
loop_
_entity_poly.entity_id
_entity_poly.type
_entity_poly.pdbx_seq_one_letter_code
_entity_poly.pdbx_strand_id
1 'polypeptide(L)'
;SRLPLAGAEQLNFLGVEGQPPVPRGQEPVADERTVTPGYFQALGVPLVRGRLFTERDVPGQPRVVIVNETLARRFFPREDPIGKRIKFGRV
;
A
#
# COMPACT_ATOMS: atom_id res chain seq x y z
N SER A 1 -0.65 -19.33 9.91
CA SER A 1 -0.47 -19.01 8.48
C SER A 1 -1.82 -18.55 7.93
N ARG A 2 -1.91 -17.34 7.34
CA ARG A 2 -3.13 -16.89 6.62
C ARG A 2 -2.95 -17.25 5.15
N LEU A 3 -3.94 -17.90 4.55
CA LEU A 3 -3.88 -18.36 3.16
C LEU A 3 -3.72 -17.15 2.21
N PRO A 4 -2.95 -17.28 1.12
CA PRO A 4 -2.89 -16.25 0.10
C PRO A 4 -4.31 -16.01 -0.41
N LEU A 5 -4.76 -14.75 -0.38
CA LEU A 5 -6.11 -14.28 -0.77
C LEU A 5 -7.23 -14.47 0.29
N ALA A 6 -7.01 -15.15 1.41
CA ALA A 6 -8.01 -15.26 2.50
C ALA A 6 -7.88 -14.16 3.56
N GLY A 7 -7.24 -13.04 3.24
CA GLY A 7 -7.13 -11.87 4.11
C GLY A 7 -8.41 -11.05 4.09
N ALA A 8 -8.74 -10.38 5.20
CA ALA A 8 -9.83 -9.40 5.22
C ALA A 8 -9.44 -8.22 4.32
N GLU A 9 -10.07 -8.13 3.15
CA GLU A 9 -10.01 -6.97 2.27
C GLU A 9 -10.70 -5.80 2.98
N GLN A 10 -9.95 -4.72 3.21
CA GLN A 10 -10.49 -3.50 3.79
C GLN A 10 -10.31 -2.37 2.77
N LEU A 11 -11.42 -1.90 2.21
CA LEU A 11 -11.44 -0.68 1.41
C LEU A 11 -11.27 0.51 2.35
N ASN A 12 -10.16 1.23 2.21
CA ASN A 12 -9.83 2.39 3.03
C ASN A 12 -9.68 3.64 2.15
N PHE A 13 -10.08 4.79 2.69
CA PHE A 13 -9.78 6.08 2.08
C PHE A 13 -8.26 6.27 2.01
N LEU A 14 -7.79 6.73 0.87
CA LEU A 14 -6.39 6.95 0.57
C LEU A 14 -6.12 8.45 0.45
N GLY A 15 -5.21 8.95 1.28
CA GLY A 15 -4.64 10.29 1.14
C GLY A 15 -3.16 10.22 0.79
N VAL A 16 -2.66 11.18 0.02
CA VAL A 16 -1.22 11.33 -0.26
C VAL A 16 -0.73 12.59 0.45
N GLU A 17 0.36 12.48 1.19
CA GLU A 17 0.93 13.65 1.84
C GLU A 17 1.43 14.68 0.82
N GLY A 18 1.11 15.95 1.05
CA GLY A 18 1.49 17.06 0.17
C GLY A 18 0.53 17.26 -1.02
N GLN A 19 -0.48 16.42 -1.21
CA GLN A 19 -1.55 16.65 -2.19
C GLN A 19 -2.73 17.39 -1.54
N PRO A 20 -3.47 18.22 -2.31
CA PRO A 20 -4.68 18.85 -1.82
C PRO A 20 -5.69 17.81 -1.33
N PRO A 21 -6.45 18.11 -0.27
CA PRO A 21 -7.52 17.24 0.18
C PRO A 21 -8.53 17.02 -0.95
N VAL A 22 -8.89 15.76 -1.18
CA VAL A 22 -9.87 15.40 -2.20
C VAL A 22 -11.26 15.83 -1.71
N PRO A 23 -12.13 16.40 -2.58
CA PRO A 23 -13.47 16.76 -2.19
C PRO A 23 -14.26 15.59 -1.61
N ARG A 24 -15.14 15.88 -0.65
CA ARG A 24 -16.01 14.86 -0.05
C ARG A 24 -16.84 14.13 -1.10
N GLY A 25 -16.87 12.81 -1.03
CA GLY A 25 -17.54 11.92 -1.98
C GLY A 25 -16.68 11.55 -3.20
N GLN A 26 -15.46 12.06 -3.29
CA GLN A 26 -14.51 11.73 -4.36
C GLN A 26 -13.21 11.13 -3.82
N GLU A 27 -13.11 10.89 -2.51
CA GLU A 27 -11.93 10.32 -1.88
C GLU A 27 -11.59 8.97 -2.51
N PRO A 28 -10.36 8.80 -3.01
CA PRO A 28 -9.99 7.54 -3.60
C PRO A 28 -9.98 6.46 -2.52
N VAL A 29 -10.54 5.31 -2.87
CA VAL A 29 -10.46 4.12 -2.04
C VAL A 29 -9.40 3.18 -2.59
N ALA A 30 -8.69 2.52 -1.70
CA ALA A 30 -7.75 1.47 -2.02
C ALA A 30 -8.03 0.27 -1.12
N ASP A 31 -7.87 -0.92 -1.70
CA ASP A 31 -7.95 -2.16 -0.97
C ASP A 31 -6.64 -2.41 -0.22
N GLU A 32 -6.74 -2.46 1.11
CA GLU A 32 -5.64 -2.75 2.01
C GLU A 32 -5.66 -4.24 2.40
N ARG A 33 -4.54 -4.92 2.17
CA ARG A 33 -4.31 -6.30 2.63
C ARG A 33 -3.10 -6.39 3.53
N THR A 34 -3.31 -6.97 4.72
CA THR A 34 -2.21 -7.38 5.60
C THR A 34 -1.70 -8.76 5.17
N VAL A 35 -0.42 -8.85 4.84
CA VAL A 35 0.22 -10.06 4.32
C VAL A 35 1.49 -10.40 5.09
N THR A 36 1.91 -11.65 5.06
CA THR A 36 3.19 -12.08 5.65
C THR A 36 4.35 -11.82 4.68
N PRO A 37 5.61 -11.74 5.17
CA PRO A 37 6.78 -11.89 4.32
C PRO A 37 6.65 -13.15 3.44
N GLY A 38 7.09 -13.06 2.18
CA GLY A 38 6.98 -14.15 1.21
C GLY A 38 5.64 -14.26 0.45
N TYR A 39 4.62 -13.46 0.81
CA TYR A 39 3.31 -13.48 0.12
C TYR A 39 3.41 -13.30 -1.40
N PHE A 40 4.13 -12.28 -1.86
CA PHE A 40 4.28 -12.00 -3.29
C PHE A 40 5.08 -13.09 -4.02
N GLN A 41 6.07 -13.69 -3.35
CA GLN A 41 6.86 -14.80 -3.89
C GLN A 41 5.97 -16.05 -4.08
N ALA A 42 5.12 -16.35 -3.09
CA ALA A 42 4.17 -17.47 -3.17
C ALA A 42 3.16 -17.30 -4.32
N LEU A 43 2.80 -16.06 -4.67
CA LEU A 43 1.94 -15.74 -5.80
C LEU A 43 2.67 -15.54 -7.13
N GLY A 44 4.00 -15.63 -7.15
CA GLY A 44 4.80 -15.34 -8.36
C GLY A 44 4.71 -13.89 -8.84
N VAL A 45 4.35 -12.94 -7.96
CA VAL A 45 4.23 -11.52 -8.31
C VAL A 45 5.62 -10.86 -8.20
N PRO A 46 6.18 -10.35 -9.31
CA PRO A 46 7.51 -9.75 -9.29
C PRO A 46 7.49 -8.35 -8.66
N LEU A 47 8.60 -8.00 -8.00
CA LEU A 47 8.86 -6.65 -7.52
C LEU A 47 9.34 -5.77 -8.68
N VAL A 48 8.70 -4.62 -8.89
CA VAL A 48 9.12 -3.64 -9.91
C VAL A 48 10.23 -2.72 -9.38
N ARG A 49 10.08 -2.18 -8.17
CA ARG A 49 11.04 -1.25 -7.55
C ARG A 49 10.93 -1.29 -6.02
N GLY A 50 12.03 -1.02 -5.31
CA GLY A 50 12.05 -0.93 -3.85
C GLY A 50 12.40 -2.25 -3.18
N ARG A 51 11.63 -2.66 -2.16
CA ARG A 51 11.82 -3.92 -1.44
C ARG A 51 10.49 -4.55 -1.03
N LEU A 52 10.48 -5.86 -0.85
CA LEU A 52 9.36 -6.57 -0.23
C LEU A 52 9.41 -6.45 1.30
N PHE A 53 8.32 -6.85 1.94
CA PHE A 53 8.27 -7.00 3.40
C PHE A 53 9.23 -8.09 3.86
N THR A 54 9.84 -7.84 5.00
CA THR A 54 10.76 -8.72 5.72
C THR A 54 10.26 -8.93 7.15
N GLU A 55 10.85 -9.86 7.88
CA GLU A 55 10.51 -10.08 9.30
C GLU A 55 10.80 -8.87 10.21
N ARG A 56 11.51 -7.86 9.71
CA ARG A 56 11.77 -6.61 10.43
C ARG A 56 10.62 -5.61 10.32
N ASP A 57 9.66 -5.82 9.42
CA ASP A 57 8.53 -4.91 9.19
C ASP A 57 7.36 -5.27 10.11
N VAL A 58 7.56 -5.11 11.43
CA VAL A 58 6.63 -5.52 12.49
C VAL A 58 6.07 -4.32 13.27
N PRO A 59 4.97 -4.48 14.03
CA PRO A 59 4.45 -3.41 14.89
C PRO A 59 5.54 -2.81 15.80
N GLY A 60 5.55 -1.48 15.92
CA GLY A 60 6.58 -0.73 16.66
C GLY A 60 7.75 -0.25 15.79
N GLN A 61 7.87 -0.74 14.55
CA GLN A 61 8.80 -0.23 13.54
C GLN A 61 8.12 0.82 12.64
N PRO A 62 8.89 1.59 11.82
CA PRO A 62 8.31 2.49 10.84
C PRO A 62 7.30 1.76 9.94
N ARG A 63 6.10 2.33 9.79
CA ARG A 63 5.04 1.75 8.95
C ARG A 63 5.45 1.86 7.49
N VAL A 64 5.44 0.73 6.80
CA VAL A 64 5.76 0.63 5.37
C VAL A 64 4.62 -0.06 4.64
N VAL A 65 4.47 0.25 3.35
CA VAL A 65 3.42 -0.29 2.49
C VAL A 65 3.99 -0.59 1.11
N ILE A 66 3.49 -1.64 0.48
CA ILE A 66 3.74 -1.97 -0.93
C ILE A 66 2.47 -1.62 -1.68
N VAL A 67 2.61 -0.82 -2.74
CA VAL A 67 1.49 -0.40 -3.59
C VAL A 67 1.60 -1.05 -4.95
N ASN A 68 0.46 -1.28 -5.61
CA ASN A 68 0.47 -1.75 -6.99
C ASN A 68 0.88 -0.64 -7.96
N GLU A 69 1.21 -1.03 -9.19
CA GLU A 69 1.67 -0.10 -10.21
C GLU A 69 0.61 0.95 -10.60
N THR A 70 -0.68 0.57 -10.55
CA THR A 70 -1.80 1.48 -10.84
C THR A 70 -1.90 2.61 -9.82
N LEU A 71 -1.79 2.32 -8.52
CA LEU A 71 -1.76 3.33 -7.47
C LEU A 71 -0.53 4.23 -7.63
N ALA A 72 0.65 3.64 -7.83
CA ALA A 72 1.88 4.40 -8.04
C ALA A 72 1.76 5.40 -9.20
N ARG A 73 1.28 4.96 -10.38
CA ARG A 73 1.09 5.84 -11.55
C ARG A 73 0.03 6.92 -11.32
N ARG A 74 -1.04 6.61 -10.60
CA ARG A 74 -2.15 7.55 -10.35
C ARG A 74 -1.76 8.67 -9.40
N PHE A 75 -1.02 8.34 -8.33
CA PHE A 75 -0.73 9.27 -7.24
C PHE A 75 0.65 9.89 -7.29
N PHE A 76 1.61 9.26 -7.97
CA PHE A 76 2.97 9.78 -8.14
C PHE A 76 3.31 9.88 -9.62
N PRO A 77 2.50 10.59 -10.44
CA PRO A 77 2.78 10.71 -11.85
C PRO A 77 4.11 11.43 -12.05
N ARG A 78 5.06 10.77 -12.72
CA ARG A 78 6.41 11.30 -12.99
C ARG A 78 7.28 11.51 -11.75
N GLU A 79 6.90 10.94 -10.61
CA GLU A 79 7.68 10.97 -9.37
C GLU A 79 8.08 9.55 -8.93
N ASP A 80 9.16 9.43 -8.16
CA ASP A 80 9.48 8.18 -7.48
C ASP A 80 8.58 8.04 -6.23
N PRO A 81 7.73 6.99 -6.14
CA PRO A 81 6.89 6.77 -4.97
C PRO A 81 7.69 6.33 -3.73
N ILE A 82 8.95 5.89 -3.87
CA ILE A 82 9.76 5.44 -2.74
C ILE A 82 10.06 6.59 -1.80
N GLY A 83 9.80 6.38 -0.50
CA GLY A 83 9.98 7.38 0.55
C GLY A 83 8.83 8.38 0.69
N LYS A 84 7.82 8.32 -0.20
CA LYS A 84 6.60 9.11 -0.08
C LYS A 84 5.68 8.51 0.98
N ARG A 85 4.77 9.33 1.50
CA ARG A 85 3.83 8.96 2.57
C ARG A 85 2.40 9.00 2.06
N ILE A 86 1.65 7.97 2.41
CA ILE A 86 0.21 7.87 2.18
C ILE A 86 -0.51 7.59 3.50
N LYS A 87 -1.76 8.02 3.60
CA LYS A 87 -2.62 7.83 4.76
C LYS A 87 -3.75 6.88 4.40
N PHE A 88 -3.96 5.87 5.22
CA PHE A 88 -5.10 4.95 5.16
C PHE A 88 -5.99 5.13 6.40
N GLY A 89 -7.30 5.04 6.21
CA GLY A 89 -8.29 5.04 7.29
C GLY A 89 -9.29 6.19 7.18
N ARG A 90 -10.22 6.30 8.15
CA ARG A 90 -11.20 7.39 8.18
C ARG A 90 -10.49 8.74 8.24
N VAL A 91 -10.78 9.58 7.26
CA VAL A 91 -10.46 11.01 7.27
C VAL A 91 -11.40 11.71 8.25
#